data_AF-A0A7J7H4I3-F1
#
_entry.id   AF-A0A7J7H4I3-F1
#
_cell.length_a   1.000
_cell.length_b   1.000
_cell.length_c   1.000
_cell.angle_alpha   90.00
_cell.angle_beta   90.00
_cell.angle_gamma   90.00
#
_symmetry.space_group_name_H-M   'P 1'
#
loop_
_entity.id
_entity.type
_entity.pdbx_description
1 polymer ?
#
loop_
_entity_poly.entity_id
_entity_poly.type
_entity_poly.pdbx_seq_one_letter_code
_entity_poly.pdbx_strand_id
1 'polypeptide(L)'
;MATHAPDALKILGKQATYDEMRILGAFQYVYSDVFLHCDKNLMPKNPAAWTAWNFLGAMDNKVCVTYWLNVLQNLCETGLPYLVTLNPSHTPEHTLLKWSTGHPFPSVAASKASFELDHIQGKRGIWFCGAYQGEFVSLLLDWDDVHSVDFCLWRGVFCDNVTLSVVSLNLSNLNLGRELSPAIRDLKNIRFM
;
A
#
# COMPACT_ATOMS: atom_id res chain seq x y z
N MET A 1 2.20 3.08 23.58
CA MET A 1 3.22 3.45 22.59
C MET A 1 2.55 3.52 21.23
N ALA A 2 2.43 4.73 20.69
CA ALA A 2 1.79 5.00 19.40
C ALA A 2 2.87 5.43 18.37
N THR A 3 3.71 4.48 17.97
CA THR A 3 4.85 4.71 17.07
C THR A 3 5.00 3.52 16.12
N HIS A 4 5.89 3.59 15.14
CA HIS A 4 6.20 2.43 14.30
C HIS A 4 6.76 1.28 15.14
N ALA A 5 6.41 0.04 14.81
CA ALA A 5 6.83 -1.12 15.60
C ALA A 5 8.37 -1.24 15.76
N PRO A 6 9.19 -1.00 14.72
CA PRO A 6 10.65 -0.95 14.88
C PRO A 6 11.13 0.15 15.84
N ASP A 7 10.46 1.30 15.86
CA ASP A 7 10.83 2.40 16.74
C ASP A 7 10.41 2.11 18.19
N ALA A 8 9.29 1.40 18.40
CA ALA A 8 8.94 0.88 19.72
C ALA A 8 10.03 -0.06 20.27
N LEU A 9 10.56 -0.97 19.43
CA LEU A 9 11.66 -1.85 19.83
C LEU A 9 12.95 -1.08 20.18
N LYS A 10 13.28 -0.04 19.41
CA LYS A 10 14.43 0.83 19.73
C LYS A 10 14.26 1.52 21.09
N ILE A 11 13.05 2.01 21.39
CA ILE A 11 12.72 2.67 22.66
C ILE A 11 12.80 1.68 23.83
N LEU A 12 12.27 0.46 23.67
CA LEU A 12 12.36 -0.59 24.69
C LEU A 12 13.80 -1.05 24.93
N GLY A 13 14.64 -1.02 23.88
CA GLY A 13 16.04 -1.39 23.94
C GLY A 13 16.25 -2.80 24.50
N LYS A 14 17.19 -2.95 25.44
CA LYS A 14 17.52 -4.24 26.07
C LYS A 14 16.40 -4.81 26.95
N GLN A 15 15.38 -4.03 27.26
CA GLN A 15 14.25 -4.48 28.07
C GLN A 15 13.12 -5.11 27.23
N ALA A 16 13.27 -5.15 25.90
CA ALA A 16 12.30 -5.82 25.05
C ALA A 16 12.28 -7.32 25.37
N THR A 17 11.10 -7.86 25.64
CA THR A 17 10.92 -9.30 25.86
C THR A 17 11.04 -10.07 24.55
N TYR A 18 11.23 -11.38 24.61
CA TYR A 18 11.27 -12.24 23.42
C TYR A 18 10.00 -12.09 22.56
N ASP A 19 8.82 -12.09 23.19
CA ASP A 19 7.55 -11.94 22.47
C ASP A 19 7.42 -10.55 21.84
N GLU A 20 7.78 -9.48 22.56
CA GLU A 20 7.78 -8.12 22.01
C GLU A 20 8.71 -8.01 20.80
N MET A 21 9.93 -8.55 20.88
CA MET A 21 10.89 -8.54 19.77
C MET A 21 10.39 -9.32 18.55
N ARG A 22 9.83 -10.51 18.78
CA ARG A 22 9.35 -11.38 17.71
C ARG A 22 8.12 -10.80 17.01
N ILE A 23 7.14 -10.32 17.77
CA ILE A 23 5.88 -9.78 17.23
C ILE A 23 6.12 -8.41 16.59
N LEU A 24 6.70 -7.45 17.31
CA LEU A 24 6.93 -6.10 16.78
C LEU A 24 7.97 -6.09 15.66
N GLY A 25 8.93 -7.02 15.68
CA GLY A 25 9.98 -7.15 14.67
C GLY A 25 9.48 -7.69 13.33
N ALA A 26 8.30 -8.29 13.28
CA ALA A 26 7.69 -8.78 12.05
C ALA A 26 7.14 -7.65 11.16
N PHE A 27 6.85 -6.48 11.74
CA PHE A 27 6.33 -5.33 11.00
C PHE A 27 7.47 -4.53 10.37
N GLN A 28 7.71 -4.79 9.09
CA GLN A 28 8.68 -4.04 8.29
C GLN A 28 8.05 -2.76 7.73
N TYR A 29 8.90 -1.80 7.37
CA TYR A 29 8.48 -0.52 6.83
C TYR A 29 9.27 -0.19 5.57
N VAL A 30 8.58 0.31 4.55
CA VAL A 30 9.19 0.91 3.36
C VAL A 30 9.14 2.43 3.49
N TYR A 31 10.25 3.08 3.16
CA TYR A 31 10.37 4.53 3.20
C TYR A 31 10.30 5.11 1.79
N SER A 32 9.43 6.10 1.63
CA SER A 32 9.29 6.87 0.40
C SER A 32 9.70 8.32 0.65
N ASP A 33 10.44 8.88 -0.29
CA ASP A 33 10.66 10.32 -0.34
C ASP A 33 9.42 10.98 -0.93
N VAL A 34 8.96 12.04 -0.29
CA VAL A 34 7.73 12.75 -0.65
C VAL A 34 8.04 14.22 -0.85
N PHE A 35 7.55 14.77 -1.95
CA PHE A 35 7.77 16.15 -2.35
C PHE A 35 6.42 16.84 -2.54
N LEU A 36 6.21 17.97 -1.87
CA LEU A 36 5.15 18.92 -2.18
C LEU A 36 5.73 19.98 -3.13
N HIS A 37 5.11 20.18 -4.29
CA HIS A 37 5.62 21.05 -5.35
C HIS A 37 4.50 21.56 -6.26
N CYS A 38 4.87 22.44 -7.21
CA CYS A 38 3.97 22.93 -8.27
C CYS A 38 4.39 22.50 -9.70
N ASP A 39 5.40 21.63 -9.83
CA ASP A 39 5.89 21.11 -11.12
C ASP A 39 4.87 20.25 -11.87
N LYS A 40 4.37 20.76 -13.00
CA LYS A 40 3.41 20.07 -13.89
C LYS A 40 4.06 18.98 -14.75
N ASN A 41 5.39 18.93 -14.84
CA ASN A 41 6.09 17.90 -15.63
C ASN A 41 5.95 16.50 -15.02
N LEU A 42 5.60 16.42 -13.74
CA LEU A 42 5.26 15.18 -13.03
C LEU A 42 3.76 14.87 -13.07
N MET A 43 3.03 15.43 -14.04
CA MET A 43 1.66 15.08 -14.36
C MET A 43 1.58 14.52 -15.78
N PRO A 44 0.50 13.81 -16.15
CA PRO A 44 0.30 13.39 -17.53
C PRO A 44 0.38 14.59 -18.49
N LYS A 45 1.08 14.43 -19.62
CA LYS A 45 1.25 15.50 -20.62
C LYS A 45 -0.07 16.04 -21.17
N ASN A 46 -1.11 15.21 -21.18
CA ASN A 46 -2.47 15.60 -21.56
C ASN A 46 -3.24 16.04 -20.29
N PRO A 47 -3.60 17.34 -20.14
CA PRO A 47 -4.36 17.82 -18.99
C PRO A 47 -5.72 17.15 -18.81
N ALA A 48 -6.35 16.66 -19.89
CA ALA A 48 -7.62 15.94 -19.80
C ALA A 48 -7.49 14.56 -19.15
N ALA A 49 -6.27 14.03 -19.03
CA ALA A 49 -5.99 12.77 -18.35
C ALA A 49 -5.61 12.96 -16.87
N TRP A 50 -5.66 14.19 -16.35
CA TRP A 50 -5.32 14.46 -14.95
C TRP A 50 -6.40 13.90 -14.04
N THR A 51 -5.97 13.02 -13.16
CA THR A 51 -6.80 12.45 -12.10
C THR A 51 -6.30 12.94 -10.76
N ALA A 52 -7.04 12.63 -9.69
CA ALA A 52 -6.57 12.93 -8.35
C ALA A 52 -5.23 12.25 -8.05
N TRP A 53 -4.99 11.05 -8.59
CA TRP A 53 -3.80 10.23 -8.40
C TRP A 53 -3.24 9.82 -9.77
N ASN A 54 -1.99 10.13 -10.07
CA ASN A 54 -1.38 9.93 -11.38
C ASN A 54 -0.13 9.06 -11.24
N PHE A 55 -0.21 7.83 -11.73
CA PHE A 55 0.92 6.89 -11.69
C PHE A 55 1.91 7.22 -12.81
N LEU A 56 3.16 7.50 -12.46
CA LEU A 56 4.22 7.85 -13.41
C LEU A 56 5.14 6.67 -13.75
N GLY A 57 5.15 5.63 -12.90
CA GLY A 57 5.95 4.44 -13.12
C GLY A 57 6.44 3.83 -11.80
N ALA A 58 7.29 2.82 -11.93
CA ALA A 58 8.05 2.26 -10.82
C ALA A 58 9.53 2.20 -11.22
N MET A 59 10.41 2.67 -10.33
CA MET A 59 11.86 2.61 -10.47
C MET A 59 12.41 1.99 -9.18
N ASP A 60 13.32 1.03 -9.29
CA ASP A 60 13.94 0.34 -8.14
C ASP A 60 12.92 -0.18 -7.10
N ASN A 61 11.84 -0.81 -7.58
CA ASN A 61 10.72 -1.32 -6.76
C ASN A 61 9.99 -0.25 -5.91
N LYS A 62 10.15 1.03 -6.24
CA LYS A 62 9.40 2.14 -5.64
C LYS A 62 8.45 2.74 -6.65
N VAL A 63 7.18 2.84 -6.26
CA VAL A 63 6.15 3.51 -7.04
C VAL A 63 6.41 5.01 -7.05
N CYS A 64 6.35 5.59 -8.24
CA CYS A 64 6.29 7.02 -8.47
C CYS A 64 4.85 7.41 -8.82
N VAL A 65 4.24 8.21 -7.93
CA VAL A 65 2.85 8.64 -8.05
C VAL A 65 2.72 10.09 -7.63
N THR A 66 1.93 10.85 -8.39
CA THR A 66 1.63 12.26 -8.13
C THR A 66 0.17 12.42 -7.70
N TYR A 67 -0.04 12.96 -6.51
CA TYR A 67 -1.33 13.33 -5.95
C TYR A 67 -1.63 14.79 -6.26
N TRP A 68 -2.80 15.05 -6.85
CA TRP A 68 -3.28 16.40 -7.09
C TRP A 68 -4.10 16.89 -5.90
N LEU A 69 -3.45 17.65 -5.02
CA LEU A 69 -4.05 18.05 -3.75
C LEU A 69 -5.24 19.00 -3.90
N ASN A 70 -5.28 19.84 -4.94
CA ASN A 70 -6.41 20.76 -5.12
C ASN A 70 -7.73 19.99 -5.24
N VAL A 71 -7.72 18.88 -5.99
CA VAL A 71 -8.89 18.01 -6.12
C VAL A 71 -9.13 17.22 -4.85
N LEU A 72 -8.09 16.62 -4.26
CA LEU A 72 -8.23 15.74 -3.08
C LEU A 72 -8.70 16.47 -1.82
N GLN A 73 -8.24 17.72 -1.64
CA GLN A 73 -8.53 18.53 -0.46
C GLN A 73 -9.56 19.64 -0.74
N ASN A 74 -10.15 19.63 -1.94
CA ASN A 74 -11.10 20.65 -2.40
C ASN A 74 -10.57 22.08 -2.20
N LEU A 75 -9.29 22.30 -2.52
CA LEU A 75 -8.68 23.63 -2.46
C LEU A 75 -9.25 24.45 -3.61
N CYS A 76 -9.77 25.65 -3.30
CA CYS A 76 -10.23 26.59 -4.31
C CYS A 76 -9.18 26.75 -5.42
N GLU A 77 -9.63 26.99 -6.66
CA GLU A 77 -8.72 27.18 -7.79
C GLU A 77 -7.88 28.45 -7.62
N THR A 78 -6.73 28.31 -6.94
CA THR A 78 -5.74 29.38 -6.75
C THR A 78 -4.83 29.56 -7.97
N GLY A 79 -5.19 28.97 -9.12
CA GLY A 79 -4.45 29.04 -10.39
C GLY A 79 -3.20 28.15 -10.47
N LEU A 80 -2.65 27.69 -9.34
CA LEU A 80 -1.48 26.80 -9.28
C LEU A 80 -1.89 25.39 -8.78
N PRO A 81 -1.39 24.31 -9.40
CA PRO A 81 -1.60 22.96 -8.87
C PRO A 81 -0.64 22.70 -7.71
N TYR A 82 -1.18 22.33 -6.56
CA TYR A 82 -0.42 21.73 -5.47
C TYR A 82 -0.36 20.22 -5.68
N LEU A 83 0.85 19.73 -5.86
CA LEU A 83 1.14 18.35 -6.22
C LEU A 83 2.01 17.71 -5.14
N VAL A 84 1.69 16.47 -4.80
CA VAL A 84 2.54 15.65 -3.94
C VAL A 84 3.03 14.45 -4.73
N THR A 85 4.33 14.39 -5.00
CA THR A 85 4.93 13.25 -5.71
C THR A 85 5.76 12.40 -4.77
N LEU A 86 5.53 11.09 -4.83
CA LEU A 86 6.29 10.07 -4.09
C LEU A 86 7.38 9.53 -5.00
N ASN A 87 8.61 9.42 -4.49
CA ASN A 87 9.76 8.81 -5.15
C ASN A 87 9.99 9.27 -6.61
N PRO A 88 9.99 10.59 -6.92
CA PRO A 88 10.26 11.04 -8.27
C PRO A 88 11.69 10.68 -8.70
N SER A 89 11.89 10.43 -10.00
CA SER A 89 13.21 10.10 -10.57
C SER A 89 14.22 11.25 -10.49
N HIS A 90 13.74 12.46 -10.25
CA HIS A 90 14.52 13.68 -10.05
C HIS A 90 13.76 14.61 -9.10
N THR A 91 14.45 15.58 -8.52
CA THR A 91 13.82 16.59 -7.67
C THR A 91 12.86 17.45 -8.50
N PRO A 92 11.58 17.59 -8.11
CA PRO A 92 10.61 18.42 -8.84
C PRO A 92 10.99 19.91 -8.83
N GLU A 93 10.66 20.61 -9.90
CA GLU A 93 10.74 22.07 -9.93
C GLU A 93 9.74 22.71 -8.95
N HIS A 94 10.03 23.92 -8.46
CA HIS A 94 9.15 24.63 -7.52
C HIS A 94 8.74 23.78 -6.29
N THR A 95 9.67 22.99 -5.75
CA THR A 95 9.47 22.22 -4.53
C THR A 95 9.28 23.16 -3.33
N LEU A 96 8.19 22.96 -2.60
CA LEU A 96 7.82 23.69 -1.38
C LEU A 96 8.29 22.96 -0.13
N LEU A 97 8.17 21.62 -0.11
CA LEU A 97 8.56 20.79 1.02
C LEU A 97 9.04 19.42 0.56
N LYS A 98 10.06 18.88 1.21
CA LYS A 98 10.52 17.49 1.07
C LYS A 98 10.52 16.83 2.44
N TRP A 99 10.01 15.61 2.52
CA TRP A 99 10.15 14.75 3.69
C TRP A 99 10.27 13.29 3.27
N SER A 100 10.60 12.42 4.23
CA SER A 100 10.58 10.97 4.03
C SER A 100 9.59 10.38 5.02
N THR A 101 8.74 9.47 4.57
CA THR A 101 7.75 8.82 5.41
C THR A 101 7.80 7.31 5.26
N GLY A 102 7.61 6.61 6.38
CA GLY A 102 7.58 5.16 6.45
C GLY A 102 6.15 4.65 6.38
N HIS A 103 5.95 3.54 5.67
CA HIS A 103 4.65 2.90 5.47
C HIS A 103 4.84 1.43 5.87
N PRO A 104 3.91 0.81 6.61
CA PRO A 104 3.99 -0.62 6.90
C PRO A 104 4.07 -1.41 5.60
N PHE A 105 5.01 -2.34 5.51
CA PHE A 105 5.13 -3.28 4.41
C PHE A 105 4.27 -4.50 4.71
N PRO A 106 3.22 -4.76 3.91
CA PRO A 106 2.43 -5.96 4.07
C PRO A 106 3.32 -7.20 3.83
N SER A 107 3.30 -8.16 4.76
CA SER A 107 3.93 -9.46 4.58
C SER A 107 3.19 -10.54 5.38
N VAL A 108 3.38 -11.81 5.02
CA VAL A 108 2.83 -12.95 5.78
C VAL A 108 3.27 -12.91 7.24
N ALA A 109 4.52 -12.50 7.50
CA ALA A 109 5.05 -12.36 8.86
C ALA A 109 4.33 -11.25 9.63
N ALA A 110 4.17 -10.08 9.03
CA ALA A 110 3.44 -8.95 9.63
C ALA A 110 1.98 -9.31 9.92
N SER A 111 1.34 -10.06 9.02
CA SER A 111 -0.05 -10.48 9.18
C SER A 111 -0.22 -11.51 10.30
N LYS A 112 0.65 -12.53 10.38
CA LYS A 112 0.65 -13.47 11.52
C LYS A 112 0.88 -12.73 12.84
N ALA A 113 1.84 -11.82 12.86
CA ALA A 113 2.15 -11.02 14.04
C ALA A 113 0.97 -10.12 14.48
N SER A 114 0.12 -9.63 13.56
CA SER A 114 -1.04 -8.82 13.95
C SER A 114 -2.06 -9.60 14.79
N PHE A 115 -2.25 -10.90 14.53
CA PHE A 115 -3.12 -11.75 15.36
C PHE A 115 -2.51 -12.09 16.72
N GLU A 116 -1.20 -11.95 16.86
CA GLU A 116 -0.50 -12.24 18.10
C GLU A 116 -0.29 -11.00 18.98
N LEU A 117 -0.71 -9.81 18.54
CA LEU A 117 -0.51 -8.57 19.30
C LEU A 117 -1.11 -8.62 20.69
N ASP A 118 -2.26 -9.28 20.87
CA ASP A 118 -2.90 -9.45 22.18
C ASP A 118 -1.99 -10.16 23.20
N HIS A 119 -1.03 -10.96 22.73
CA HIS A 119 -0.05 -11.60 23.60
C HIS A 119 0.90 -10.61 24.26
N ILE A 120 1.06 -9.39 23.75
CA ILE A 120 1.97 -8.38 24.34
C ILE A 120 1.25 -7.18 24.93
N GLN A 121 -0.05 -7.00 24.64
CA GLN A 121 -0.81 -5.86 25.14
C GLN A 121 -0.99 -5.87 26.65
N GLY A 122 -0.75 -4.72 27.30
CA GLY A 122 -0.92 -4.52 28.73
C GLY A 122 0.11 -5.23 29.60
N LYS A 123 0.96 -6.08 29.03
CA LYS A 123 2.09 -6.67 29.75
C LYS A 123 3.02 -5.54 30.19
N ARG A 124 3.48 -5.62 31.45
CA ARG A 124 4.35 -4.61 32.07
C ARG A 124 3.74 -3.19 32.09
N GLY A 125 2.42 -3.06 31.93
CA GLY A 125 1.76 -1.77 31.82
C GLY A 125 2.07 -1.03 30.51
N ILE A 126 2.43 -1.74 29.45
CA ILE A 126 2.72 -1.17 28.13
C ILE A 126 1.66 -1.65 27.15
N TRP A 127 1.09 -0.71 26.39
CA TRP A 127 0.21 -0.99 25.27
C TRP A 127 0.85 -0.47 23.99
N PHE A 128 0.72 -1.21 22.90
CA PHE A 128 1.26 -0.88 21.59
C PHE A 128 0.11 -0.58 20.62
N CYS A 129 0.21 0.51 19.87
CA CYS A 129 -0.73 0.84 18.81
C CYS A 129 0.00 1.54 17.66
N GLY A 130 -0.58 1.50 16.45
CA GLY A 130 -0.02 2.18 15.29
C GLY A 130 -0.55 1.64 13.96
N ALA A 131 -0.06 2.21 12.85
CA ALA A 131 -0.52 1.87 11.50
C ALA A 131 -0.37 0.38 11.12
N TYR A 132 0.54 -0.33 11.79
CA TYR A 132 0.75 -1.78 11.61
C TYR A 132 -0.39 -2.65 12.16
N GLN A 133 -1.38 -2.05 12.84
CA GLN A 133 -2.60 -2.72 13.31
C GLN A 133 -3.81 -2.45 12.38
N GLY A 134 -3.64 -1.67 11.32
CA GLY A 134 -4.71 -1.34 10.38
C GLY A 134 -4.97 -2.45 9.34
N GLU A 135 -6.15 -2.39 8.70
CA GLU A 135 -6.65 -3.40 7.75
C GLU A 135 -5.68 -3.73 6.60
N PHE A 136 -4.83 -2.79 6.17
CA PHE A 136 -3.86 -3.01 5.10
C PHE A 136 -2.83 -4.11 5.38
N VAL A 137 -2.51 -4.39 6.65
CA VAL A 137 -1.63 -5.51 7.02
C VAL A 137 -2.36 -6.86 6.94
N SER A 138 -3.70 -6.85 7.00
CA SER A 138 -4.56 -8.04 6.90
C SER A 138 -4.90 -8.43 5.47
N LEU A 139 -4.80 -7.51 4.49
CA LEU A 139 -5.20 -7.77 3.10
C LEU A 139 -4.40 -8.90 2.42
N LEU A 140 -3.19 -9.22 2.91
CA LEU A 140 -2.40 -10.32 2.36
C LEU A 140 -2.86 -11.71 2.80
N LEU A 141 -3.67 -11.85 3.85
CA LEU A 141 -4.21 -13.15 4.26
C LEU A 141 -5.47 -13.55 3.51
N ASP A 142 -6.17 -12.59 2.88
CA ASP A 142 -7.23 -12.92 1.90
C ASP A 142 -6.68 -13.72 0.70
N TRP A 143 -5.35 -13.73 0.51
CA TRP A 143 -4.64 -14.45 -0.55
C TRP A 143 -3.72 -15.57 -0.06
N ASP A 144 -3.71 -15.92 1.23
CA ASP A 144 -2.91 -17.03 1.76
C ASP A 144 -3.77 -18.31 1.81
N ASP A 145 -3.30 -19.39 1.19
CA ASP A 145 -4.01 -20.66 0.92
C ASP A 145 -4.59 -21.36 2.17
N VAL A 146 -4.25 -20.88 3.38
CA VAL A 146 -4.69 -21.47 4.65
C VAL A 146 -5.95 -20.79 5.22
N HIS A 147 -6.26 -19.56 4.78
CA HIS A 147 -7.41 -18.79 5.29
C HIS A 147 -8.38 -18.34 4.18
N SER A 148 -8.11 -18.70 2.93
CA SER A 148 -9.09 -18.58 1.84
C SER A 148 -10.28 -19.48 2.10
N VAL A 149 -11.31 -18.92 2.71
CA VAL A 149 -12.65 -19.49 2.63
C VAL A 149 -13.24 -18.99 1.32
N ASP A 150 -12.92 -19.73 0.26
CA ASP A 150 -13.48 -19.71 -1.10
C ASP A 150 -13.51 -18.37 -1.84
N PHE A 151 -12.41 -18.02 -2.53
CA PHE A 151 -12.43 -17.03 -3.62
C PHE A 151 -13.51 -17.35 -4.68
N CYS A 152 -13.90 -18.62 -4.81
CA CYS A 152 -14.97 -19.07 -5.71
C CYS A 152 -16.39 -18.65 -5.25
N LEU A 153 -16.54 -18.18 -4.00
CA LEU A 153 -17.78 -17.55 -3.53
C LEU A 153 -17.86 -16.06 -3.89
N TRP A 154 -16.76 -15.45 -4.32
CA TRP A 154 -16.73 -14.03 -4.63
C TRP A 154 -17.52 -13.76 -5.90
N ARG A 155 -18.35 -12.71 -5.85
CA ARG A 155 -19.24 -12.36 -6.96
C ARG A 155 -18.43 -12.00 -8.20
N GLY A 156 -18.57 -12.81 -9.25
CA GLY A 156 -17.85 -12.64 -10.50
C GLY A 156 -16.52 -13.39 -10.57
N VAL A 157 -16.19 -14.27 -9.63
CA VAL A 157 -15.09 -15.22 -9.75
C VAL A 157 -15.65 -16.58 -10.16
N PHE A 158 -15.08 -17.21 -11.19
CA PHE A 158 -15.45 -18.56 -11.63
C PHE A 158 -14.26 -19.48 -11.53
N CYS A 159 -14.44 -20.60 -10.84
CA CYS A 159 -13.39 -21.59 -10.61
C CYS A 159 -13.66 -22.90 -11.36
N ASP A 160 -12.58 -23.65 -11.60
CA ASP A 160 -12.64 -25.04 -12.03
C ASP A 160 -13.18 -25.90 -10.89
N ASN A 161 -14.09 -26.80 -11.21
CA ASN A 161 -14.84 -27.57 -10.21
C ASN A 161 -14.05 -28.75 -9.62
N VAL A 162 -12.83 -28.99 -10.11
CA VAL A 162 -11.95 -30.09 -9.68
C VAL A 162 -10.78 -29.56 -8.88
N THR A 163 -10.16 -28.48 -9.34
CA THR A 163 -8.94 -27.90 -8.75
C THR A 163 -9.20 -26.68 -7.87
N LEU A 164 -10.44 -26.15 -7.88
CA LEU A 164 -10.82 -24.89 -7.23
C LEU A 164 -9.95 -23.69 -7.64
N SER A 165 -9.27 -23.80 -8.79
CA SER A 165 -8.46 -22.74 -9.35
C SER A 165 -9.34 -21.77 -10.14
N VAL A 166 -9.05 -20.46 -10.06
CA VAL A 166 -9.81 -19.43 -10.80
C VAL A 166 -9.59 -19.58 -12.30
N VAL A 167 -10.68 -19.81 -13.03
CA VAL A 167 -10.66 -19.99 -14.49
C VAL A 167 -11.06 -18.69 -15.21
N SER A 168 -11.96 -17.90 -14.63
CA SER A 168 -12.35 -16.62 -15.22
C SER A 168 -12.93 -15.62 -14.22
N LEU A 169 -12.88 -14.34 -14.57
CA LEU A 169 -13.42 -13.23 -13.79
C LEU A 169 -14.46 -12.47 -14.63
N ASN A 170 -15.65 -12.28 -14.08
CA ASN A 170 -16.72 -11.47 -14.63
C ASN A 170 -16.70 -10.07 -13.99
N LEU A 171 -16.13 -9.13 -14.74
CA LEU A 171 -15.92 -7.75 -14.32
C LEU A 171 -17.02 -6.79 -14.83
N SER A 172 -18.11 -7.31 -15.39
CA SER A 172 -19.16 -6.50 -16.03
C SER A 172 -19.89 -5.54 -15.08
N ASN A 173 -19.91 -5.82 -13.78
CA ASN A 173 -20.53 -4.95 -12.76
C ASN A 173 -19.60 -3.85 -12.22
N LEU A 174 -18.32 -3.81 -12.62
CA LEU A 174 -17.35 -2.83 -12.10
C LEU A 174 -17.30 -1.52 -12.90
N ASN A 175 -18.24 -1.28 -13.84
CA ASN A 175 -18.17 -0.14 -14.75
C ASN A 175 -16.80 0.00 -15.46
N LEU A 176 -16.11 -1.13 -15.70
CA LEU A 176 -14.91 -1.18 -16.53
C LEU A 176 -15.33 -1.14 -18.01
N GLY A 177 -15.87 0.01 -18.40
CA GLY A 177 -16.30 0.29 -19.77
C GLY A 177 -15.11 0.59 -20.67
N ARG A 178 -14.53 -0.47 -21.23
CA ARG A 178 -13.96 -0.64 -22.59
C ARG A 178 -13.02 -1.85 -22.55
N GLU A 179 -13.22 -2.77 -23.50
CA GLU A 179 -12.61 -4.10 -23.60
C GLU A 179 -11.19 -4.22 -23.01
N LEU A 180 -11.02 -5.15 -22.05
CA LEU A 180 -9.70 -5.63 -21.67
C LEU A 180 -9.08 -6.32 -22.89
N SER A 181 -7.95 -5.79 -23.36
CA SER A 181 -7.23 -6.32 -24.51
C SER A 181 -6.99 -7.84 -24.36
N PRO A 182 -7.23 -8.65 -25.41
CA PRO A 182 -6.91 -10.08 -25.41
C PRO A 182 -5.45 -10.38 -25.02
N ALA A 183 -4.54 -9.41 -25.18
CA ALA A 183 -3.14 -9.50 -24.78
C ALA A 183 -2.93 -9.75 -23.27
N ILE A 184 -3.90 -9.41 -22.41
CA ILE A 184 -3.81 -9.73 -20.98
C ILE A 184 -3.82 -11.24 -20.73
N ARG A 185 -4.41 -12.04 -21.64
CA ARG A 185 -4.45 -13.50 -21.53
C ARG A 185 -3.09 -14.16 -21.77
N ASP A 186 -2.15 -13.45 -22.40
CA ASP A 186 -0.78 -13.91 -22.62
C ASP A 186 0.19 -13.54 -21.48
N LEU A 187 -0.28 -12.78 -20.47
CA LEU A 187 0.47 -12.44 -19.27
C LEU A 187 0.51 -13.62 -18.27
N LYS A 188 0.98 -14.79 -18.70
CA LYS A 188 1.25 -15.95 -17.83
C LYS A 188 2.40 -15.75 -16.83
N ASN A 189 3.05 -14.58 -16.83
CA ASN A 189 4.21 -14.28 -16.01
C ASN A 189 4.11 -12.90 -15.33
N ILE A 190 2.97 -12.59 -14.71
CA ILE A 190 2.95 -11.52 -13.70
C ILE A 190 3.59 -12.10 -12.44
N ARG A 191 4.92 -12.02 -12.37
CA ARG A 191 5.63 -12.09 -11.08
C ARG A 191 5.57 -10.68 -10.49
N PHE A 192 4.89 -10.55 -9.36
CA PHE A 192 5.11 -9.40 -8.48
C PHE A 192 6.58 -9.44 -8.04
N MET A 193 7.35 -8.44 -8.47
CA MET A 193 8.70 -8.16 -7.97
C MET A 193 8.63 -6.96 -7.03
#